data_AF-A0A380BRJ0-F1
#
_entry.id   AF-A0A380BRJ0-F1
#
_cell.length_a   1.000
_cell.length_b   1.000
_cell.length_c   1.000
_cell.angle_alpha   90.00
_cell.angle_beta   90.00
_cell.angle_gamma   90.00
#
_symmetry.space_group_name_H-M   'P 1'
#
loop_
_entity.id
_entity.type
_entity.pdbx_description
1 polymer ?
#
loop_
_entity_poly.entity_id
_entity_poly.type
_entity_poly.pdbx_seq_one_letter_code
_entity_poly.pdbx_strand_id
1 'polypeptide(L)' 'MELNDLLRIAGIGLVIGILHVFFEQTGKKDFSFFLFIFAYIYITAELLRFLRVFFIEISEFFQWLAMSF' A
#
# COMPACT_ATOMS: atom_id res chain seq x y z
N MET A 1 1.04 3.61 -12.02
CA MET A 1 0.15 2.85 -11.13
C MET A 1 -1.27 3.22 -11.49
N GLU A 2 -2.13 2.25 -11.82
CA GLU A 2 -3.48 2.57 -12.33
C GLU A 2 -4.47 2.88 -11.20
N LEU A 3 -5.56 3.60 -11.52
CA LEU A 3 -6.66 3.88 -10.60
C LEU A 3 -7.18 2.60 -9.91
N ASN A 4 -7.19 1.49 -10.65
CA ASN A 4 -7.59 0.17 -10.15
C ASN A 4 -6.67 -0.35 -9.03
N ASP A 5 -5.35 -0.16 -9.15
CA ASP A 5 -4.41 -0.53 -8.09
C ASP A 5 -4.62 0.30 -6.82
N LEU A 6 -4.91 1.59 -6.99
CA LEU A 6 -5.19 2.50 -5.87
C LEU A 6 -6.47 2.09 -5.13
N LEU A 7 -7.54 1.78 -5.88
CA LEU A 7 -8.80 1.26 -5.36
C LEU A 7 -8.62 -0.09 -4.65
N ARG A 8 -7.78 -0.98 -5.19
CA ARG A 8 -7.48 -2.28 -4.58
C ARG A 8 -6.83 -2.09 -3.21
N ILE A 9 -5.80 -1.23 -3.12
CA ILE A 9 -5.09 -0.98 -1.85
C ILE A 9 -6.02 -0.35 -0.81
N ALA A 10 -6.84 0.63 -1.22
CA ALA A 10 -7.83 1.25 -0.36
C ALA A 10 -8.88 0.23 0.15
N GLY A 11 -9.37 -0.64 -0.73
CA GLY A 11 -10.30 -1.71 -0.38
C GLY A 11 -9.69 -2.72 0.60
N ILE A 12 -8.43 -3.11 0.40
CA ILE A 12 -7.72 -4.01 1.32
C ILE A 12 -7.55 -3.35 2.69
N GLY A 13 -7.19 -2.06 2.75
CA GLY A 13 -7.11 -1.30 3.99
C GLY A 13 -8.43 -1.26 4.75
N LEU A 14 -9.54 -1.10 4.04
CA LEU A 14 -10.89 -1.10 4.62
C LEU A 14 -11.26 -2.48 5.18
N VAL A 15 -10.99 -3.57 4.44
CA VAL A 15 -11.22 -4.95 4.91
C VAL A 15 -10.40 -5.25 6.16
N ILE A 16 -9.13 -4.86 6.20
CA ILE A 16 -8.26 -5.02 7.37
C ILE A 16 -8.84 -4.25 8.56
N GLY A 17 -9.29 -3.01 8.38
CA GLY A 17 -9.90 -2.21 9.44
C GLY A 17 -11.16 -2.88 10.03
N ILE A 18 -12.03 -3.43 9.19
CA ILE A 18 -13.22 -4.16 9.63
C ILE A 18 -12.82 -5.41 10.43
N LEU A 19 -11.87 -6.20 9.92
CA LEU A 19 -11.40 -7.41 10.59
C LEU A 19 -10.75 -7.09 11.94
N HIS A 20 -10.01 -5.99 12.03
CA HIS A 20 -9.40 -5.53 13.27
C HIS A 20 -10.47 -5.29 14.36
N VAL A 21 -11.49 -4.49 14.03
CA VAL A 21 -12.61 -4.19 14.94
C VAL A 21 -13.35 -5.47 15.32
N PHE A 22 -13.59 -6.37 14.36
CA PHE A 22 -14.25 -7.64 14.63
C PHE A 22 -13.47 -8.52 15.61
N PHE A 23 -12.15 -8.66 15.45
CA PHE A 23 -11.32 -9.45 16.35
C PHE A 23 -11.20 -8.81 17.74
N GLU A 24 -11.20 -7.49 17.81
CA GLU A 24 -11.21 -6.77 19.08
C GLU A 24 -12.53 -6.99 19.85
N GLN A 25 -13.67 -6.90 19.16
CA GLN A 25 -14.99 -7.12 19.75
C GLN A 25 -15.24 -8.57 20.18
N THR A 26 -14.65 -9.54 19.49
CA THR A 26 -14.79 -10.98 19.82
C THR A 26 -13.78 -11.46 20.87
N GLY A 27 -12.95 -10.55 21.41
CA GLY A 27 -11.95 -10.87 22.45
C GLY A 27 -10.73 -11.65 21.92
N LYS A 28 -10.60 -11.82 20.59
CA LYS A 28 -9.53 -12.56 19.92
C LYS A 28 -8.35 -11.64 19.57
N LYS A 29 -7.80 -10.97 20.58
CA LYS A 29 -6.75 -9.95 20.41
C LYS A 29 -5.48 -10.47 19.73
N ASP A 30 -5.12 -11.73 19.97
CA ASP A 30 -3.94 -12.35 19.33
C ASP A 30 -4.09 -12.42 17.79
N PHE A 31 -5.30 -12.70 17.30
CA PHE A 31 -5.60 -12.70 15.86
C PHE A 31 -5.51 -11.30 15.25
N SER A 32 -5.90 -10.28 16.02
CA SER A 32 -5.77 -8.88 15.63
C SER A 32 -4.30 -8.47 15.46
N PHE A 33 -3.41 -8.97 16.34
CA PHE A 33 -1.96 -8.75 16.21
C PHE A 33 -1.40 -9.38 14.93
N PHE A 34 -1.73 -10.65 14.65
CA PHE A 34 -1.29 -11.30 13.41
C PHE A 34 -1.84 -10.60 12.16
N LEU A 35 -3.11 -10.17 12.18
CA LEU A 35 -3.73 -9.39 11.11
C LEU A 35 -2.90 -8.13 10.80
N PHE A 36 -2.48 -7.40 11.83
CA PHE A 36 -1.64 -6.21 11.66
C PHE A 36 -0.27 -6.50 11.07
N ILE A 37 0.37 -7.62 11.44
CA ILE A 37 1.66 -7.99 10.84
C ILE A 37 1.51 -8.19 9.33
N PHE A 38 0.50 -8.94 8.90
CA PHE A 38 0.25 -9.15 7.47
C PHE A 38 -0.13 -7.86 6.75
N ALA A 39 -0.98 -7.04 7.37
CA ALA A 39 -1.35 -5.72 6.86
C ALA A 39 -0.13 -4.82 6.66
N TYR A 40 0.77 -4.80 7.65
CA TYR A 40 1.99 -4.01 7.62
C TYR A 40 2.89 -4.44 6.46
N ILE A 41 3.19 -5.75 6.35
CA ILE A 41 4.02 -6.28 5.26
C ILE A 41 3.40 -5.96 3.90
N TYR A 42 2.09 -6.13 3.76
CA TYR A 42 1.38 -5.83 2.51
C TYR A 42 1.51 -4.35 2.13
N ILE A 43 1.20 -3.43 3.05
CA ILE A 43 1.27 -1.99 2.79
C ILE A 43 2.71 -1.55 2.51
N THR A 44 3.69 -2.07 3.24
CA THR A 44 5.11 -1.79 2.97
C THR A 44 5.52 -2.23 1.57
N ALA A 45 5.10 -3.42 1.13
CA ALA A 45 5.40 -3.91 -0.22
C ALA A 45 4.73 -3.09 -1.33
N GLU A 46 3.51 -2.61 -1.11
CA GLU A 46 2.84 -1.69 -2.05
C GLU A 46 3.53 -0.32 -2.08
N LEU A 47 3.97 0.21 -0.92
CA LEU A 47 4.72 1.46 -0.85
C LEU A 47 6.05 1.38 -1.61
N LEU A 48 6.79 0.27 -1.49
CA LEU A 48 8.02 0.04 -2.24
C LEU A 48 7.78 -0.02 -3.75
N ARG A 49 6.67 -0.62 -4.19
CA ARG A 49 6.27 -0.65 -5.60
C ARG A 49 5.93 0.74 -6.10
N PHE A 50 5.16 1.51 -5.34
CA PHE A 50 4.85 2.90 -5.66
C PHE A 50 6.13 3.75 -5.76
N LEU A 51 7.03 3.62 -4.79
CA LEU A 51 8.28 4.37 -4.74
C LEU A 51 9.17 4.06 -5.97
N ARG A 52 9.22 2.79 -6.40
CA ARG A 52 9.93 2.41 -7.62
C ARG A 52 9.35 3.09 -8.86
N VAL A 53 8.03 3.07 -9.03
CA VAL A 53 7.36 3.73 -10.16
C VAL A 53 7.64 5.23 -10.14
N PHE A 54 7.52 5.86 -8.97
CA PHE A 54 7.79 7.27 -8.78
C PHE A 54 9.21 7.67 -9.19
N PHE A 55 10.23 6.91 -8.78
CA PHE A 55 11.61 7.19 -9.18
C PHE A 55 11.86 7.00 -10.68
N ILE A 56 11.16 6.05 -11.33
CA ILE A 56 11.24 5.86 -12.78
C ILE A 56 10.66 7.09 -13.48
N GLU A 57 9.45 7.50 -13.13
CA GLU A 57 8.78 8.67 -13.74
C GLU A 57 9.60 9.95 -13.54
N ILE A 58 10.21 10.13 -12.36
CA ILE A 58 11.11 11.25 -12.09
C ILE A 58 12.36 11.20 -12.98
N SER A 59 12.98 10.03 -13.12
CA SER A 59 14.17 9.87 -13.96
C SER A 59 13.86 10.19 -15.42
N GLU A 60 12.73 9.69 -15.93
CA GLU A 60 12.25 9.97 -17.28
C GLU A 60 11.98 11.46 -17.50
N PHE A 61 11.36 12.13 -16.52
CA PHE A 61 11.13 13.57 -16.56
C PHE A 61 12.44 14.36 -16.66
N PHE A 62 13.45 14.02 -15.85
CA PHE A 62 14.75 14.70 -15.90
C PHE A 62 15.52 14.41 -17.19
N GLN A 63 15.42 13.20 -17.75
CA GLN A 63 16.01 12.88 -19.04
C GLN A 63 15.38 13.67 -20.18
N TRP A 64 14.05 13.77 -20.20
CA TRP A 64 13.32 14.62 -21.14
C TRP A 64 13.75 16.08 -21.03
N LEU A 65 13.82 16.60 -19.80
CA LEU A 65 14.26 17.97 -19.53
C LEU A 65 15.67 18.22 -20.07
N ALA A 66 16.60 17.29 -19.84
CA ALA A 66 17.98 17.40 -20.30
C ALA A 66 18.12 17.38 -21.84
N MET A 67 17.23 16.67 -22.56
CA MET A 67 17.22 16.68 -24.03
C MET A 67 16.58 17.94 -24.63
N SER A 68 15.83 18.71 -23.83
CA SER A 68 15.17 19.95 -24.27
C SER A 68 16.04 21.21 -24.17
N PHE A 69 17.26 21.08 -23.64
CA PHE A 69 18.30 22.11 -23.58
C PHE A 69 19.51 21.70 -24.43
#